data_AF-A0A285F1R7-F1
#
_entry.id   AF-A0A285F1R7-F1
#
_cell.length_a   1.000
_cell.length_b   1.000
_cell.length_c   1.000
_cell.angle_alpha   90.00
_cell.angle_beta   90.00
_cell.angle_gamma   90.00
#
_symmetry.space_group_name_H-M   'P 1'
#
loop_
_entity.id
_entity.type
_entity.pdbx_description
1 polymer ?
#
loop_
_entity_poly.entity_id
_entity_poly.type
_entity_poly.pdbx_seq_one_letter_code
_entity_poly.pdbx_strand_id
1 'polypeptide(L)' 'MEKVARKVAEIDKLIEKYKSKINSPDTSKVVKIASQHMIRDLEIYRAKISKQLN' A
#
# COMPACT_ATOMS: atom_id res chain seq x y z
N MET A 1 11.32 -17.72 4.16
CA MET A 1 11.85 -16.42 3.66
C MET A 1 11.18 -16.00 2.35
N GLU A 2 11.11 -16.85 1.31
CA GLU A 2 10.50 -16.48 0.00
C GLU A 2 9.04 -15.99 0.06
N LYS A 3 8.19 -16.61 0.89
CA LYS A 3 6.77 -16.23 1.02
C LYS A 3 6.56 -14.81 1.56
N VAL A 4 7.47 -14.34 2.40
CA VAL A 4 7.36 -13.02 3.05
C VAL A 4 7.81 -11.93 2.08
N ALA A 5 8.89 -12.16 1.32
CA ALA A 5 9.34 -11.27 0.26
C ALA A 5 8.26 -11.09 -0.84
N ARG A 6 7.57 -12.17 -1.23
CA ARG A 6 6.43 -12.10 -2.17
C ARG A 6 5.30 -11.23 -1.62
N LYS A 7 4.92 -11.40 -0.34
CA LYS A 7 3.88 -10.59 0.31
C LYS A 7 4.25 -9.10 0.37
N VAL A 8 5.51 -8.77 0.67
CA VAL A 8 5.98 -7.37 0.67
C VAL A 8 5.86 -6.77 -0.73
N ALA A 9 6.27 -7.49 -1.77
CA ALA A 9 6.15 -7.04 -3.15
C ALA A 9 4.68 -6.84 -3.59
N GLU A 10 3.76 -7.68 -3.13
CA GLU A 10 2.32 -7.49 -3.39
C GLU A 10 1.77 -6.23 -2.70
N ILE A 11 2.20 -5.95 -1.47
CA ILE A 11 1.81 -4.75 -0.74
C ILE A 11 2.34 -3.49 -1.43
N ASP A 12 3.60 -3.50 -1.87
CA ASP A 12 4.20 -2.38 -2.61
C ASP A 12 3.41 -2.08 -3.90
N LYS A 13 3.02 -3.11 -4.67
CA LYS A 13 2.15 -2.94 -5.85
C LYS A 13 0.78 -2.33 -5.51
N LEU A 14 0.18 -2.72 -4.39
CA LEU A 14 -1.09 -2.13 -3.95
C LEU A 14 -0.92 -0.66 -3.57
N ILE A 15 0.15 -0.32 -2.84
CA ILE A 15 0.48 1.07 -2.49
C ILE A 15 0.64 1.91 -3.77
N GLU A 16 1.39 1.42 -4.76
CA GLU A 16 1.54 2.12 -6.05
C GLU A 16 0.21 2.32 -6.77
N LYS A 17 -0.67 1.32 -6.76
CA LYS A 17 -2.02 1.43 -7.34
C LYS A 17 -2.83 2.54 -6.68
N TYR A 18 -2.82 2.62 -5.34
CA TYR A 18 -3.52 3.70 -4.63
C TYR A 18 -2.86 5.07 -4.86
N LYS A 19 -1.52 5.13 -4.94
CA LYS A 19 -0.77 6.35 -5.29
C LYS A 19 -1.12 6.85 -6.70
N SER A 20 -1.24 5.95 -7.67
CA SER A 20 -1.71 6.30 -9.01
C SER A 20 -3.14 6.83 -8.99
N LYS A 21 -4.03 6.19 -8.20
CA LYS A 21 -5.42 6.62 -8.05
C LYS A 21 -5.54 8.03 -7.46
N ILE A 22 -4.78 8.39 -6.42
CA ILE A 22 -4.85 9.74 -5.82
C ILE A 22 -4.34 10.84 -6.77
N ASN A 23 -3.41 10.50 -7.66
CA ASN A 23 -2.80 11.42 -8.63
C ASN A 23 -3.66 11.59 -9.89
N SER A 24 -4.65 10.74 -10.11
CA SER A 24 -5.58 10.88 -11.23
C SER A 24 -6.44 12.16 -11.06
N PRO A 25 -6.55 13.00 -12.10
CA PRO A 25 -7.27 14.27 -12.03
C PRO A 25 -8.77 14.09 -11.77
N ASP A 26 -9.35 12.98 -12.22
CA ASP A 26 -10.77 12.63 -12.08
C ASP A 26 -11.14 12.04 -10.71
N THR A 27 -10.17 11.87 -9.82
CA THR A 27 -10.43 11.22 -8.53
C THR A 27 -11.05 12.18 -7.52
N SER A 28 -12.29 11.87 -7.11
CA SER A 28 -13.02 12.61 -6.07
C SER A 28 -12.24 12.74 -4.76
N LYS A 29 -12.42 13.87 -4.05
CA LYS A 29 -11.78 14.13 -2.74
C LYS A 29 -11.97 13.00 -1.73
N VAL A 30 -13.17 12.43 -1.65
CA VAL A 30 -13.50 11.29 -0.77
C VAL A 30 -12.66 10.07 -1.13
N VAL A 31 -12.49 9.79 -2.43
CA VAL A 31 -11.68 8.67 -2.91
C VAL A 31 -10.20 8.92 -2.65
N LYS A 32 -9.73 10.17 -2.75
CA LYS A 32 -8.35 10.54 -2.38
C LYS A 32 -8.08 10.25 -0.90
N ILE A 33 -8.96 10.71 -0.01
CA ILE A 33 -8.87 10.47 1.43
C ILE A 33 -8.87 8.96 1.71
N ALA A 34 -9.87 8.22 1.22
CA ALA A 34 -9.94 6.78 1.41
C ALA A 34 -8.68 6.05 0.91
N SER A 35 -8.13 6.46 -0.24
CA SER A 35 -6.90 5.87 -0.77
C SER A 35 -5.67 6.22 0.07
N GLN A 36 -5.60 7.42 0.64
CA GLN A 36 -4.53 7.81 1.58
C GLN A 36 -4.57 6.97 2.87
N HIS A 37 -5.77 6.73 3.43
CA HIS A 37 -5.94 5.82 4.58
C HIS A 37 -5.47 4.41 4.24
N MET A 38 -5.89 3.86 3.09
CA MET A 38 -5.46 2.54 2.62
C MET A 38 -3.94 2.44 2.45
N ILE A 39 -3.28 3.46 1.90
CA ILE A 39 -1.82 3.50 1.78
C ILE A 39 -1.18 3.41 3.17
N ARG A 40 -1.66 4.18 4.15
CA ARG A 40 -1.12 4.18 5.52
C ARG A 40 -1.26 2.80 6.18
N ASP A 41 -2.42 2.16 6.05
CA ASP A 41 -2.65 0.82 6.60
C ASP A 41 -1.73 -0.23 5.95
N LEU A 42 -1.55 -0.15 4.63
CA LEU A 42 -0.65 -1.02 3.88
C LEU A 42 0.81 -0.82 4.29
N GLU A 43 1.27 0.41 4.52
CA GLU A 43 2.63 0.69 5.00
C GLU A 43 2.88 0.11 6.39
N ILE A 44 1.90 0.23 7.30
CA ILE A 44 1.96 -0.40 8.64
C ILE A 44 2.03 -1.92 8.51
N TYR A 45 1.21 -2.52 7.63
CA TYR A 45 1.21 -3.96 7.41
C TYR A 45 2.54 -4.45 6.80
N ARG A 46 3.07 -3.73 5.82
CA ARG A 46 4.39 -3.97 5.21
C ARG A 46 5.50 -3.97 6.27
N ALA A 47 5.49 -2.99 7.17
CA ALA A 47 6.46 -2.89 8.25
C ALA A 47 6.35 -4.07 9.24
N LYS A 48 5.13 -4.47 9.61
CA LYS A 48 4.90 -5.65 10.49
C LYS A 48 5.42 -6.94 9.87
N ILE A 49 5.17 -7.15 8.58
CA ILE A 49 5.62 -8.34 7.87
C ILE A 49 7.14 -8.32 7.69
N SER A 50 7.73 -7.18 7.35
CA SER A 50 9.18 -7.04 7.19
C SER A 50 9.92 -7.31 8.50
N LYS A 51 9.33 -6.95 9.65
CA LYS A 51 9.87 -7.31 10.97
C LYS A 51 9.85 -8.82 11.27
N GLN A 52 9.02 -9.62 10.59
CA GLN A 52 9.07 -11.08 10.70
C GLN A 52 10.14 -11.72 9.80
N LEU A 53 10.77 -10.92 8.92
CA LEU A 53 11.84 -11.37 8.04
C LEU A 53 13.22 -11.26 8.70
N ASN A 54 13.37 -10.37 9.69
CA ASN A 54 14.56 -10.21 10.54
C ASN A 54 14.46 -11.12 11.77
#